data_AF-A0A7W1KP18-F1
#
_entry.id   AF-A0A7W1KP18-F1
#
_cell.length_a   1.000
_cell.length_b   1.000
_cell.length_c   1.000
_cell.angle_alpha   90.00
_cell.angle_beta   90.00
_cell.angle_gamma   90.00
#
_symmetry.space_group_name_H-M   'P 1'
#
loop_
_entity.id
_entity.type
_entity.pdbx_description
1 polymer ?
#
loop_
_entity_poly.entity_id
_entity_poly.type
_entity_poly.pdbx_seq_one_letter_code
_entity_poly.pdbx_strand_id
1 'polypeptide(L)'
;MRLRCPHCGGRPVFVTWSRLVPNCPVCGLGFERGEEGYWLGAYFFNLMAVEGIFSVWVVGFLLWTWPSPPWDLFQAATIVLMVGVPFAFFPFSKTLFLAFDLWVRPPSEDDFILPHEEARVTGRKQP
;
A
#
# COMPACT_ATOMS: atom_id res chain seq x y z
N MET A 1 9.40 1.14 -6.37
CA MET A 1 8.48 2.16 -6.93
C MET A 1 8.78 3.50 -6.28
N ARG A 2 9.03 4.55 -7.08
CA ARG A 2 9.36 5.89 -6.58
C ARG A 2 8.04 6.60 -6.27
N LEU A 3 7.68 6.74 -4.99
CA LEU A 3 6.54 7.48 -4.40
C LEU A 3 6.15 8.76 -5.20
N ARG A 4 5.45 8.59 -6.32
CA ARG A 4 5.11 9.59 -7.33
C ARG A 4 3.71 9.28 -7.80
N CYS A 5 3.01 10.30 -8.29
CA CYS A 5 1.70 10.08 -8.86
C CYS A 5 1.82 9.16 -10.07
N PRO A 6 1.08 8.03 -10.14
CA PRO A 6 1.12 7.12 -11.29
C PRO A 6 0.63 7.77 -12.59
N HIS A 7 -0.19 8.83 -12.50
CA HIS A 7 -0.70 9.57 -13.65
C HIS A 7 0.28 10.67 -14.14
N CYS A 8 0.68 11.61 -13.26
CA CYS A 8 1.47 12.78 -13.66
C CYS A 8 2.94 12.76 -13.21
N GLY A 9 3.36 11.77 -12.42
CA GLY A 9 4.72 11.70 -11.86
C GLY A 9 5.04 12.73 -10.76
N GLY A 10 4.06 13.53 -10.34
CA GLY A 10 4.17 14.59 -9.33
C GLY A 10 4.53 14.10 -7.91
N ARG A 11 5.10 14.99 -7.10
CA ARG A 11 5.49 14.77 -5.69
C ARG A 11 5.13 16.02 -4.86
N PRO A 12 4.86 15.90 -3.54
CA PRO A 12 4.79 14.66 -2.74
C PRO A 12 3.38 14.02 -2.77
N VAL A 13 3.34 12.69 -2.84
CA VAL A 13 2.09 11.89 -2.80
C VAL A 13 1.80 11.33 -1.40
N PHE A 14 2.81 11.26 -0.54
CA PHE A 14 2.68 10.85 0.85
C PHE A 14 3.06 12.02 1.76
N VAL A 15 2.19 12.36 2.71
CA VAL A 15 2.48 13.30 3.81
C VAL A 15 3.17 12.59 4.97
N THR A 16 2.85 11.31 5.19
CA THR A 16 3.50 10.43 6.17
C THR A 16 3.73 9.06 5.53
N TRP A 17 4.61 8.23 6.09
CA TRP A 17 4.91 6.89 5.58
C TRP A 17 3.67 6.02 5.29
N SER A 18 2.57 6.19 6.03
CA SER A 18 1.28 5.53 5.79
C SER A 18 0.16 6.47 5.32
N ARG A 19 0.40 7.79 5.29
CA ARG A 19 -0.63 8.80 5.01
C ARG A 19 -0.43 9.36 3.60
N LEU A 20 -1.30 8.96 2.69
CA LEU A 20 -1.42 9.53 1.36
C LEU A 20 -2.11 10.90 1.46
N VAL A 21 -1.74 11.85 0.60
CA VAL A 21 -2.58 13.06 0.44
C VAL A 21 -3.92 12.64 -0.18
N PRO A 22 -5.03 13.36 0.08
CA PRO A 22 -6.33 13.04 -0.52
C PRO A 22 -6.33 13.23 -2.05
N ASN A 23 -5.53 14.17 -2.56
CA ASN A 23 -5.43 14.51 -3.97
C ASN A 23 -3.98 14.83 -4.38
N CYS A 24 -3.64 14.57 -5.64
CA CYS A 24 -2.32 14.91 -6.16
C CYS A 24 -2.16 16.45 -6.25
N PRO A 25 -1.11 17.05 -5.66
CA PRO A 25 -0.93 18.51 -5.69
C PRO A 25 -0.58 19.07 -7.09
N VAL A 26 -0.24 18.20 -8.05
CA VAL A 26 0.15 18.61 -9.41
C VAL A 26 -1.00 18.46 -10.40
N CYS A 27 -1.72 17.33 -10.38
CA CYS A 27 -2.79 17.05 -11.34
C CYS A 27 -4.18 17.02 -10.73
N GLY A 28 -4.35 17.17 -9.42
CA GLY A 28 -5.66 17.18 -8.76
C GLY A 28 -6.33 15.82 -8.58
N LEU A 29 -5.72 14.73 -9.08
CA LEU A 29 -6.30 13.38 -9.03
C LEU A 29 -6.60 12.95 -7.58
N GLY A 30 -7.87 12.63 -7.30
CA GLY A 30 -8.29 12.03 -6.04
C GLY A 30 -7.69 10.64 -5.85
N PHE A 31 -6.98 10.43 -4.74
CA PHE A 31 -6.41 9.13 -4.42
C PHE A 31 -7.40 8.18 -3.73
N GLU A 32 -8.48 8.74 -3.20
CA GLU A 32 -9.66 8.02 -2.70
C GLU A 32 -10.83 8.43 -3.60
N ARG A 33 -11.12 7.61 -4.62
CA ARG A 33 -12.14 7.85 -5.65
C ARG A 33 -13.59 7.70 -5.14
N GLY A 34 -13.87 8.06 -3.90
CA GLY A 34 -15.22 8.09 -3.32
C GLY A 34 -15.96 6.75 -3.17
N GLU A 35 -15.40 5.63 -3.62
CA GLU A 35 -16.03 4.31 -3.47
C GLU A 35 -15.64 3.67 -2.11
N GLU A 36 -16.64 3.27 -1.31
CA GLU A 36 -16.46 2.59 -0.01
C GLU A 36 -15.62 1.28 -0.09
N GLY A 37 -15.36 0.78 -1.31
CA GLY A 37 -14.51 -0.39 -1.58
C GLY A 37 -13.02 -0.10 -1.79
N TYR A 38 -12.60 1.17 -1.84
CA TYR A 38 -11.20 1.51 -2.15
C TYR A 38 -10.20 1.00 -1.08
N TRP A 39 -10.66 0.95 0.17
CA TRP A 39 -9.89 0.37 1.27
C TRP A 39 -9.81 -1.16 1.19
N LEU A 40 -10.82 -1.83 0.63
CA LEU A 40 -10.83 -3.28 0.44
C LEU A 40 -9.79 -3.71 -0.61
N GLY A 41 -9.63 -2.94 -1.69
CA GLY A 41 -8.61 -3.19 -2.70
C GLY A 41 -7.19 -3.03 -2.17
N ALA A 42 -6.94 -1.99 -1.38
CA ALA A 42 -5.66 -1.81 -0.70
C ALA A 42 -5.37 -2.93 0.32
N TYR A 43 -6.39 -3.51 0.96
CA TYR A 43 -6.19 -4.69 1.80
C TYR A 43 -5.90 -5.96 1.00
N PHE A 44 -6.61 -6.17 -0.11
CA PHE A 44 -6.40 -7.32 -0.97
C PHE A 44 -4.97 -7.40 -1.49
N PHE A 45 -4.41 -6.29 -1.98
CA PHE A 45 -3.02 -6.25 -2.43
C PHE A 45 -2.01 -6.45 -1.28
N ASN A 46 -2.35 -6.03 -0.06
CA ASN A 46 -1.49 -6.25 1.11
C ASN A 46 -1.49 -7.73 1.49
N LEU A 47 -2.66 -8.36 1.47
CA LEU A 47 -2.82 -9.80 1.70
C LEU A 47 -2.04 -10.61 0.66
N MET A 48 -2.20 -10.31 -0.64
CA MET A 48 -1.45 -11.00 -1.70
C MET A 48 0.07 -10.85 -1.52
N ALA A 49 0.55 -9.68 -1.12
CA ALA A 49 1.97 -9.47 -0.87
C ALA A 49 2.47 -10.28 0.33
N VAL A 50 1.72 -10.28 1.44
CA VAL A 50 2.05 -11.04 2.65
C VAL A 50 2.04 -12.54 2.36
N GLU A 51 1.00 -13.06 1.71
CA GLU A 51 0.90 -14.47 1.33
C GLU A 51 2.01 -14.87 0.36
N GLY A 52 2.29 -14.06 -0.67
CA GLY A 52 3.35 -14.34 -1.62
C GLY A 52 4.73 -14.40 -0.97
N ILE A 53 5.04 -13.44 -0.07
CA ILE A 53 6.29 -13.43 0.70
C ILE A 53 6.35 -14.65 1.63
N PHE A 54 5.24 -15.01 2.28
CA PHE A 54 5.17 -16.19 3.13
C PHE A 54 5.45 -17.47 2.35
N SER A 55 4.82 -17.67 1.19
CA SER A 55 5.03 -18.85 0.35
C SER A 55 6.50 -18.99 -0.09
N VAL A 56 7.12 -17.89 -0.53
CA VAL A 56 8.54 -17.88 -0.90
C VAL A 56 9.43 -18.19 0.30
N TRP A 57 9.12 -17.63 1.47
CA TRP A 57 9.84 -17.89 2.72
C TRP A 57 9.78 -19.37 3.11
N VAL A 58 8.60 -20.00 3.12
CA VAL A 58 8.44 -21.41 3.49
C VAL A 58 9.23 -22.32 2.55
N VAL A 59 9.07 -22.12 1.24
CA VAL A 59 9.75 -22.94 0.23
C VAL A 59 11.27 -22.75 0.33
N GLY A 60 11.75 -21.51 0.41
CA GLY A 60 13.17 -21.22 0.51
C GLY A 60 13.80 -21.77 1.79
N PHE A 61 13.11 -21.66 2.92
CA PHE A 61 13.57 -22.18 4.19
C PHE A 61 13.68 -23.71 4.18
N LEU A 62 12.65 -24.40 3.67
CA LEU A 62 12.65 -25.86 3.58
C LEU A 62 13.74 -26.36 2.64
N LEU A 63 13.90 -25.76 1.45
CA LEU A 63 14.97 -26.13 0.52
C LEU A 63 16.37 -25.97 1.13
N TRP A 64 16.56 -24.98 2.00
CA TRP A 64 17.85 -24.70 2.63
C TRP A 64 18.16 -25.60 3.83
N THR A 65 17.16 -26.00 4.60
CA THR A 65 17.34 -26.68 5.90
C THR A 65 16.93 -28.15 5.92
N TRP A 66 16.39 -28.66 4.80
CA TRP A 66 16.09 -30.09 4.66
C TRP A 66 17.36 -30.95 4.76
N PRO A 67 17.34 -32.12 5.43
CA PRO A 67 16.18 -32.86 6.01
C PRO A 67 15.87 -32.59 7.48
N SER A 68 16.65 -31.74 8.16
CA SER A 68 16.47 -31.45 9.60
C SER A 68 16.20 -29.95 9.83
N PRO A 69 15.02 -29.43 9.43
CA PRO A 69 14.68 -28.03 9.59
C PRO A 69 14.59 -27.62 11.07
N PRO A 70 15.26 -26.52 11.49
CA PRO A 70 15.12 -25.99 12.84
C PRO A 70 13.79 -25.23 12.97
N TRP A 71 12.75 -25.94 13.40
CA TRP A 71 11.37 -25.42 13.49
C TRP A 71 11.21 -24.23 14.44
N ASP A 72 11.99 -24.16 15.53
CA ASP A 72 11.93 -23.02 16.46
C ASP A 72 12.36 -21.71 15.79
N LEU A 73 13.44 -21.78 15.00
CA LEU A 73 13.92 -20.63 14.22
C LEU A 73 12.91 -20.26 13.13
N PHE A 74 12.35 -21.26 12.44
CA PHE A 74 11.31 -21.04 11.44
C PHE A 74 10.11 -20.30 12.01
N GLN A 75 9.61 -20.74 13.16
CA GLN A 75 8.44 -20.13 13.82
C GLN A 75 8.75 -18.70 14.26
N ALA A 76 9.88 -18.47 14.93
CA ALA A 76 10.28 -17.14 15.37
C ALA A 76 10.44 -16.17 14.18
N ALA A 77 11.14 -16.60 13.14
CA ALA A 77 11.34 -15.80 11.93
C ALA A 77 10.02 -15.53 11.20
N THR A 78 9.14 -16.53 11.11
CA THR A 78 7.83 -16.39 10.47
C THR A 78 6.94 -15.39 11.21
N ILE A 79 6.92 -15.41 12.54
CA ILE A 79 6.16 -14.43 13.33
C ILE A 79 6.66 -13.01 13.05
N VAL A 80 7.98 -12.80 13.10
CA VAL A 80 8.59 -11.49 12.80
C VAL A 80 8.27 -11.06 11.37
N LEU A 81 8.30 -11.96 10.40
CA LEU A 81 7.96 -11.69 9.02
C LEU A 81 6.48 -11.32 8.86
N MET A 82 5.57 -12.12 9.41
CA MET A 82 4.12 -11.90 9.29
C MET A 82 3.64 -10.65 10.03
N VAL A 83 4.35 -10.20 11.05
CA VAL A 83 4.08 -8.92 11.70
C VAL A 83 4.79 -7.78 10.97
N GLY A 84 6.04 -7.93 10.56
CA GLY A 84 6.81 -6.84 9.95
C GLY A 84 6.36 -6.47 8.54
N VAL A 85 6.08 -7.48 7.71
CA VAL A 85 5.75 -7.31 6.29
C VAL A 85 4.47 -6.50 6.08
N PRO A 86 3.30 -6.82 6.66
CA PRO A 86 2.08 -6.07 6.36
C PRO A 86 2.20 -4.59 6.71
N PHE A 87 2.88 -4.26 7.82
CA PHE A 87 3.16 -2.88 8.18
C PHE A 87 4.08 -2.23 7.15
N ALA A 88 5.19 -2.90 6.78
CA ALA A 88 6.14 -2.38 5.80
C ALA A 88 5.54 -2.20 4.40
N PHE A 89 4.63 -3.09 4.00
CA PHE A 89 4.02 -3.15 2.68
C PHE A 89 2.70 -2.38 2.57
N PHE A 90 2.11 -1.94 3.68
CA PHE A 90 0.89 -1.13 3.69
C PHE A 90 0.94 0.07 2.72
N PRO A 91 1.99 0.92 2.72
CA PRO A 91 2.05 2.04 1.78
C PRO A 91 2.19 1.60 0.31
N PHE A 92 2.92 0.52 0.05
CA PHE A 92 3.07 -0.02 -1.29
C PHE A 92 1.74 -0.55 -1.82
N SER A 93 0.96 -1.22 -0.97
CA SER A 93 -0.34 -1.75 -1.33
C SER A 93 -1.30 -0.67 -1.81
N LYS A 94 -1.38 0.46 -1.09
CA LYS A 94 -2.19 1.63 -1.48
C LYS A 94 -1.78 2.18 -2.85
N THR A 95 -0.47 2.27 -3.13
CA THR A 95 0.02 2.76 -4.43
C THR A 95 -0.18 1.76 -5.56
N LEU A 96 -0.04 0.47 -5.28
CA LEU A 96 -0.16 -0.60 -6.26
C LEU A 96 -1.63 -0.76 -6.67
N PHE A 97 -2.53 -0.72 -5.69
CA PHE A 97 -3.96 -0.69 -5.94
C PHE A 97 -4.36 0.52 -6.78
N LEU A 98 -3.93 1.74 -6.43
CA LEU A 98 -4.20 2.93 -7.23
C LEU A 98 -3.68 2.81 -8.67
N ALA A 99 -2.46 2.29 -8.85
CA ALA A 99 -1.88 2.12 -10.17
C ALA A 99 -2.64 1.08 -11.00
N PHE A 100 -3.06 -0.02 -10.35
CA PHE A 100 -3.90 -1.05 -10.96
C PHE A 100 -5.29 -0.51 -11.31
N ASP A 101 -5.91 0.25 -10.41
CA ASP A 101 -7.21 0.87 -10.60
C ASP A 101 -7.18 1.88 -11.76
N LEU A 102 -6.14 2.70 -11.88
CA LEU A 102 -5.93 3.58 -13.03
C LEU A 102 -5.70 2.83 -14.35
N TRP A 103 -5.18 1.61 -14.28
CA TRP A 103 -4.99 0.77 -15.46
C TRP A 103 -6.31 0.12 -15.91
N VAL A 104 -7.16 -0.30 -14.98
CA VAL A 104 -8.48 -0.89 -15.27
C VAL A 104 -9.52 0.18 -15.62
N ARG A 105 -9.55 1.27 -14.86
CA ARG A 105 -10.38 2.45 -15.06
C ARG A 105 -9.50 3.68 -15.30
N PRO A 106 -9.29 4.06 -16.58
CA PRO A 106 -8.57 5.29 -16.88
C PRO A 106 -9.29 6.49 -16.24
N PRO A 107 -8.55 7.53 -15.83
CA PRO A 107 -9.12 8.64 -15.10
C PRO A 107 -10.15 9.40 -15.93
N SER A 108 -11.34 9.62 -15.37
CA SER A 108 -12.40 10.47 -15.95
C SER A 108 -12.33 11.89 -15.38
N GLU A 109 -12.99 12.85 -16.02
CA GLU A 109 -13.01 14.25 -15.58
C GLU A 109 -13.55 14.41 -14.15
N ASP A 110 -14.44 13.51 -13.72
CA ASP A 110 -15.02 13.46 -12.38
C ASP A 110 -13.97 13.12 -11.28
N ASP A 111 -12.90 12.39 -11.63
CA ASP A 111 -11.82 12.03 -10.69
C ASP A 111 -10.90 13.22 -10.33
N PHE A 112 -10.99 14.31 -11.09
CA PHE A 112 -10.18 15.51 -10.92
C PHE A 112 -10.89 16.62 -10.13
N ILE A 113 -12.16 16.42 -9.75
CA ILE A 113 -12.96 17.44 -9.07
C ILE A 113 -13.21 17.08 -7.60
N LEU A 114 -12.61 17.91 -6.74
CA LEU A 114 -12.86 18.26 -5.33
C LEU A 114 -13.23 17.16 -4.30
N PRO A 115 -12.59 17.19 -3.12
CA PRO A 115 -12.85 16.24 -2.05
C PRO A 115 -14.28 16.38 -1.50
N HIS A 116 -15.03 15.26 -1.42
CA HIS A 116 -16.27 15.20 -0.66
C HIS A 116 -16.03 15.18 0.86
N GLU A 117 -14.79 14.92 1.29
CA GLU A 117 -14.41 14.87 2.70
C GLU A 117 -13.21 15.79 2.98
N GLU A 118 -13.40 16.79 3.83
CA GLU A 118 -12.31 17.62 4.34
C GLU A 118 -11.31 16.72 5.07
N ALA A 119 -10.08 16.65 4.56
CA ALA A 119 -9.00 15.94 5.25
C ALA A 119 -8.85 16.53 6.67
N ARG A 120 -9.26 15.79 7.71
CA ARG A 120 -8.98 16.15 9.10
C ARG A 120 -7.47 16.20 9.31
N VAL A 121 -6.92 17.41 9.20
CA VAL A 121 -5.54 17.71 9.54
C VAL A 121 -5.41 17.61 11.06
N THR A 122 -5.15 16.39 11.55
CA THR A 122 -4.70 16.18 12.92
C THR A 122 -3.34 16.84 13.10
N GLY A 123 -3.35 18.04 13.66
CA GLY A 123 -2.19 18.66 14.33
C GLY A 123 -1.27 19.49 13.45
N ARG A 124 -1.64 20.75 13.20
CA ARG A 124 -0.65 21.84 13.19
C ARG A 124 -1.27 23.02 13.93
N LYS A 125 -0.72 23.35 15.10
CA LYS A 125 -1.07 24.56 15.84
C LYS A 125 -0.90 25.76 14.90
N GLN A 126 -1.96 26.52 14.75
CA GLN A 126 -2.01 27.78 14.03
C GLN A 126 -1.36 28.85 14.92
N PRO A 127 -0.33 29.59 14.45
CA PRO A 127 0.15 30.78 15.16
C PRO A 127 -0.89 31.91 15.10
#